data_AF-A0A483AE58-F1
#
_entry.id   AF-A0A483AE58-F1
#
_cell.length_a   1.000
_cell.length_b   1.000
_cell.length_c   1.000
_cell.angle_alpha   90.00
_cell.angle_beta   90.00
_cell.angle_gamma   90.00
#
_symmetry.space_group_name_H-M   'P 1'
#
loop_
_entity.id
_entity.type
_entity.pdbx_description
1 polymer ?
#
loop_
_entity_poly.entity_id
_entity_poly.type
_entity_poly.pdbx_seq_one_letter_code
_entity_poly.pdbx_strand_id
1 'polypeptide(L)' 'MSNTTFQNYDDIIERSCQAWNEILSEDGFIKNLCSRGWSFLV' A
#
# COMPACT_ATOMS: atom_id res chain seq x y z
N MET A 1 -2.60 -11.48 5.12
CA MET A 1 -3.33 -10.95 6.30
C MET A 1 -4.49 -10.13 5.75
N SER A 2 -5.71 -10.65 5.83
CA SER A 2 -6.89 -10.12 5.13
C SER A 2 -8.06 -9.88 6.08
N ASN A 3 -7.77 -9.46 7.31
CA ASN A 3 -8.76 -9.42 8.40
C ASN A 3 -9.19 -8.00 8.76
N THR A 4 -9.05 -7.03 7.85
CA THR A 4 -9.51 -5.66 8.09
C THR A 4 -11.01 -5.60 7.80
N THR A 5 -11.82 -5.53 8.85
CA THR A 5 -13.26 -5.21 8.72
C THR A 5 -13.40 -3.70 8.62
N PHE A 6 -13.92 -3.23 7.49
CA PHE A 6 -14.21 -1.81 7.28
C PHE A 6 -15.58 -1.45 7.83
N GLN A 7 -15.69 -0.29 8.45
CA GLN A 7 -16.90 0.13 9.14
C GLN A 7 -17.94 0.72 8.18
N ASN A 8 -17.50 1.49 7.18
CA ASN A 8 -18.32 2.09 6.12
C ASN A 8 -17.43 2.43 4.91
N TYR A 9 -18.00 3.03 3.86
CA TYR A 9 -17.22 3.39 2.66
C TYR A 9 -16.13 4.41 2.96
N ASP A 10 -16.42 5.41 3.79
CA ASP A 10 -15.43 6.44 4.16
C ASP A 10 -14.21 5.82 4.85
N ASP A 11 -14.44 4.82 5.69
CA ASP A 11 -13.39 4.06 6.36
C ASP A 11 -12.47 3.30 5.39
N ILE A 12 -13.02 2.81 4.28
CA ILE A 12 -12.24 2.19 3.20
C ILE A 12 -11.36 3.25 2.54
N ILE A 13 -11.92 4.42 2.23
CA ILE A 13 -11.20 5.51 1.57
C ILE A 13 -10.07 6.02 2.46
N GLU A 14 -10.36 6.29 3.74
CA GLU A 14 -9.38 6.83 4.68
C GLU A 14 -8.19 5.87 4.89
N ARG A 15 -8.47 4.58 5.13
CA ARG A 15 -7.43 3.55 5.27
C ARG A 15 -6.64 3.34 3.98
N SER A 16 -7.30 3.42 2.83
CA SER A 16 -6.60 3.33 1.54
C SER A 16 -5.66 4.53 1.35
N CYS A 17 -6.14 5.75 1.64
CA CYS A 17 -5.33 6.96 1.56
C CYS A 17 -4.15 6.94 2.54
N GLN A 18 -4.35 6.48 3.78
CA GLN A 18 -3.26 6.31 4.74
C GLN A 18 -2.20 5.35 4.23
N ALA A 19 -2.59 4.15 3.78
CA ALA A 19 -1.65 3.18 3.25
C ALA A 19 -0.85 3.73 2.06
N TRP A 20 -1.50 4.46 1.15
CA TRP A 20 -0.82 5.11 0.04
C TRP A 20 0.14 6.21 0.49
N ASN A 21 -0.22 7.00 1.49
CA ASN A 21 0.65 8.05 2.03
C ASN A 21 1.87 7.46 2.75
N GLU A 22 1.71 6.37 3.50
CA GLU A 22 2.85 5.65 4.11
C GLU A 22 3.79 5.11 3.05
N ILE A 23 3.24 4.51 1.99
CA ILE A 23 4.00 4.04 0.82
C ILE A 23 4.79 5.17 0.16
N LEU A 24 4.18 6.36 0.01
CA LEU A 24 4.84 7.52 -0.58
C LEU A 24 5.88 8.15 0.34
N SER A 25 5.79 7.95 1.65
CA SER A 25 6.78 8.44 2.61
C SER A 25 8.13 7.72 2.51
N GLU A 26 8.15 6.53 1.92
CA GLU A 26 9.38 5.79 1.65
C GLU A 26 10.01 6.24 0.33
N ASP A 27 11.14 6.95 0.44
CA ASP A 27 11.87 7.47 -0.72
C ASP A 27 12.30 6.35 -1.67
N GLY A 28 11.91 6.48 -2.94
CA GLY A 28 12.24 5.51 -3.97
C GLY A 28 11.39 4.23 -3.94
N PHE A 29 10.40 4.10 -3.05
CA PHE A 29 9.52 2.93 -3.01
C PHE A 29 8.81 2.68 -4.34
N ILE A 30 8.24 3.72 -4.97
CA ILE A 30 7.57 3.58 -6.27
C ILE A 30 8.55 3.07 -7.35
N LYS A 31 9.79 3.55 -7.33
CA LYS A 31 10.83 3.09 -8.26
C LYS A 31 11.19 1.63 -8.00
N ASN A 32 11.32 1.23 -6.75
CA ASN A 32 11.56 -0.17 -6.35
C ASN A 32 10.38 -1.08 -6.70
N LEU A 33 9.15 -0.65 -6.47
CA LEU A 33 7.93 -1.36 -6.83
C LEU A 33 7.86 -1.60 -8.34
N CYS A 34 8.08 -0.55 -9.14
CA CYS A 34 8.07 -0.61 -10.60
C CYS A 34 9.27 -1.38 -11.20
N SER A 35 10.39 -1.48 -10.47
CA SER A 35 11.54 -2.30 -10.89
C SER A 35 11.23 -3.80 -10.89
N ARG A 36 10.13 -4.21 -10.22
CA ARG A 36 9.68 -5.61 -10.10
C ARG A 36 10.73 -6.55 -9.53
N GLY A 37 11.76 -6.05 -8.83
CA GLY A 37 12.77 -6.87 -8.14
C GLY A 37 12.14 -7.88 -7.17
N TRP A 38 11.02 -7.49 -6.54
CA TRP A 38 10.21 -8.36 -5.69
C TRP A 38 9.63 -9.59 -6.40
N SER A 39 9.42 -9.53 -7.72
CA SER A 39 8.85 -10.65 -8.49
C SER A 39 9.86 -11.77 -8.79
N PHE A 40 11.15 -11.51 -8.58
CA PHE A 40 12.23 -12.48 -8.73
C PHE A 40 12.61 -13.16 -7.41
N LEU A 41 11.99 -12.76 -6.29
CA LEU A 41 12.16 -13.39 -4.97
C LEU A 41 11.17 -14.56 -4.75
N VAL A 42 10.55 -15.07 -5.82
CA VAL A 42 9.62 -16.21 -5.84
C VAL A 42 10.28 -17.42 -6.46
#